data_AF-A0A2D8K0P3-F1
#
_entry.id   AF-A0A2D8K0P3-F1
#
_cell.length_a   1.000
_cell.length_b   1.000
_cell.length_c   1.000
_cell.angle_alpha   90.00
_cell.angle_beta   90.00
_cell.angle_gamma   90.00
#
_symmetry.space_group_name_H-M   'P 1'
#
loop_
_entity.id
_entity.type
_entity.pdbx_description
1 polymer ?
#
loop_
_entity_poly.entity_id
_entity_poly.type
_entity_poly.pdbx_seq_one_letter_code
_entity_poly.pdbx_strand_id
1 'polypeptide(L)' 'MTQPIDKDAALFARPWIFIRGVPSMKFLPPEGPPEVAFAGRSNVGKSSLINALLAQKGLARTSNTPGRTQELNY' A
#
# COMPACT_ATOMS: atom_id res chain seq x y z
N MET A 1 3.00 -35.12 3.97
CA MET A 1 1.64 -34.54 4.05
C MET A 1 1.82 -33.04 4.30
N THR A 2 2.18 -32.29 3.26
CA THR A 2 2.43 -30.85 3.37
C THR A 2 1.09 -30.16 3.21
N GLN A 3 0.56 -29.57 4.28
CA GLN A 3 -0.62 -28.71 4.19
C GLN A 3 -0.36 -27.67 3.09
N PRO A 4 -1.33 -27.35 2.22
CA PRO A 4 -1.15 -26.22 1.32
C PRO A 4 -0.99 -25.00 2.23
N ILE A 5 0.21 -24.41 2.22
CA ILE A 5 0.35 -23.04 2.70
C ILE A 5 -0.70 -22.26 1.91
N ASP A 6 -1.63 -21.69 2.66
CA ASP A 6 -2.62 -20.76 2.14
C ASP A 6 -1.84 -19.67 1.38
N LYS A 7 -1.90 -19.76 0.04
CA LYS A 7 -1.07 -18.93 -0.85
C LYS A 7 -1.36 -17.44 -0.63
N ASP A 8 -2.56 -17.13 -0.16
CA ASP A 8 -3.02 -15.78 0.09
C ASP A 8 -2.37 -15.25 1.37
N ALA A 9 -2.37 -16.04 2.45
CA ALA A 9 -1.64 -15.70 3.67
C ALA A 9 -0.13 -15.52 3.40
N ALA A 10 0.45 -16.35 2.54
CA ALA A 10 1.85 -16.23 2.15
C ALA A 10 2.16 -14.98 1.31
N LEU A 11 1.20 -14.46 0.54
CA LEU A 11 1.36 -13.24 -0.25
C LEU A 11 1.48 -12.00 0.66
N PHE A 12 0.63 -11.92 1.68
CA PHE A 12 0.62 -10.78 2.60
C PHE A 12 1.70 -10.86 3.68
N ALA A 13 2.21 -12.05 4.00
CA ALA A 13 3.30 -12.25 4.96
C ALA A 13 4.71 -11.89 4.44
N ARG A 14 4.83 -11.49 3.17
CA ARG A 14 6.11 -11.06 2.58
C ARG A 14 6.50 -9.68 3.12
N PRO A 15 7.79 -9.32 3.14
CA PRO A 15 8.19 -7.97 3.51
C PRO A 15 7.68 -6.96 2.47
N TRP A 16 6.86 -6.02 2.93
CA TRP A 16 6.38 -4.89 2.12
C TRP A 16 7.15 -3.63 2.50
N ILE A 17 7.57 -2.87 1.49
CA ILE A 17 8.33 -1.63 1.64
C ILE A 17 7.63 -0.49 0.93
N PHE A 18 7.79 0.71 1.46
CA PHE A 18 7.41 1.93 0.76
C PHE A 18 8.47 2.23 -0.29
N ILE A 19 8.07 2.35 -1.54
CA ILE A 19 8.94 2.61 -2.67
C ILE A 19 9.11 4.12 -2.84
N ARG A 20 8.02 4.88 -3.03
CA ARG A 20 8.07 6.32 -3.29
C ARG A 20 6.69 7.00 -3.28
N GLY A 21 6.71 8.30 -2.98
CA GLY A 21 5.60 9.21 -3.27
C GLY A 21 5.70 9.72 -4.71
N VAL A 22 4.57 9.77 -5.41
CA VAL A 22 4.45 10.20 -6.81
C VAL A 22 3.48 11.39 -6.87
N PRO A 23 3.99 12.62 -6.97
CA PRO A 23 3.16 13.83 -6.92
C PRO A 23 2.48 14.18 -8.26
N SER A 24 2.90 13.56 -9.37
CA SER A 24 2.26 13.74 -10.68
C SER A 24 2.61 12.59 -11.64
N MET A 25 1.80 12.41 -12.68
CA MET A 25 1.90 11.29 -13.64
C MET A 25 3.28 11.14 -14.30
N LYS A 26 4.01 12.23 -14.53
CA LYS A 26 5.37 12.20 -15.10
C LYS A 26 6.40 11.50 -14.20
N PHE A 27 6.05 11.29 -12.93
CA PHE A 27 6.86 10.58 -11.96
C PHE A 27 6.28 9.18 -11.67
N LEU A 28 5.45 8.60 -12.54
CA LEU A 28 5.11 7.19 -12.39
C LEU A 28 6.36 6.33 -12.62
N PRO A 29 6.50 5.20 -11.90
CA PRO A 29 7.48 4.20 -12.27
C PRO A 29 7.20 3.68 -13.69
N PRO A 30 8.21 3.09 -14.37
CA PRO A 30 7.97 2.33 -15.58
C PRO A 30 6.92 1.25 -15.36
N GLU A 31 6.27 0.82 -16.44
CA GLU A 31 5.30 -0.28 -16.40
C GLU A 31 5.91 -1.52 -15.71
N GLY A 32 5.15 -2.10 -14.79
CA GLY A 32 5.62 -3.12 -13.87
C GLY A 32 4.68 -4.32 -13.77
N PRO A 33 4.82 -5.15 -12.72
CA PRO A 33 3.86 -6.19 -12.42
C PRO A 33 2.46 -5.59 -12.15
N PRO A 34 1.39 -6.41 -12.14
CA PRO A 34 0.04 -5.93 -11.83
C PRO A 34 -0.01 -5.18 -10.49
N GLU A 35 -0.66 -4.00 -10.50
CA GLU A 35 -0.80 -3.11 -9.34
C GLU A 35 -2.23 -3.09 -8.81
N VAL A 36 -2.40 -2.94 -7.49
CA VAL A 36 -3.70 -2.76 -6.84
C VAL A 36 -3.75 -1.38 -6.18
N ALA A 37 -4.63 -0.51 -6.67
CA ALA A 37 -4.80 0.83 -6.11
C ALA A 37 -5.88 0.86 -5.03
N PHE A 38 -5.56 1.45 -3.88
CA PHE A 38 -6.52 1.71 -2.80
C PHE A 38 -7.04 3.15 -2.91
N ALA A 39 -8.34 3.32 -3.17
CA ALA A 39 -9.00 4.63 -3.32
C ALA A 39 -10.11 4.83 -2.27
N GLY A 40 -10.34 6.07 -1.85
CA GLY A 40 -11.35 6.40 -0.83
C GLY A 40 -11.15 7.77 -0.19
N ARG A 41 -12.22 8.31 0.41
CA ARG A 41 -12.26 9.68 0.97
C ARG A 41 -11.27 9.93 2.11
N SER A 42 -11.09 8.95 3.01
CA SER A 42 -10.24 9.10 4.20
C SER A 42 -8.85 8.51 3.95
N ASN A 43 -7.80 9.30 4.16
CA ASN A 43 -6.43 8.79 4.14
C ASN A 43 -6.17 7.86 5.32
N VAL A 44 -6.71 8.20 6.50
CA VAL A 44 -6.64 7.36 7.69
C VAL A 44 -7.23 5.98 7.42
N GLY A 45 -8.43 5.90 6.83
CA GLY A 45 -9.08 4.62 6.56
C GLY A 45 -8.29 3.72 5.59
N LYS A 46 -7.78 4.29 4.50
CA LYS A 46 -6.95 3.57 3.52
C LYS A 46 -5.66 3.04 4.16
N SER A 47 -4.92 3.90 4.85
CA SER A 47 -3.67 3.51 5.50
C SER A 47 -3.88 2.48 6.61
N SER A 48 -4.96 2.59 7.38
CA SER A 48 -5.33 1.58 8.38
C SER A 48 -5.64 0.23 7.75
N LEU A 49 -6.37 0.19 6.64
CA LEU A 49 -6.66 -1.04 5.90
C LEU A 49 -5.39 -1.69 5.35
N ILE A 50 -4.50 -0.90 4.74
CA ILE A 50 -3.21 -1.40 4.21
C ILE A 50 -2.38 -2.02 5.34
N ASN A 51 -2.21 -1.31 6.46
CA ASN A 51 -1.44 -1.81 7.60
C ASN A 51 -2.05 -3.09 8.20
N ALA A 52 -3.39 -3.21 8.21
CA ALA A 52 -4.08 -4.40 8.69
C ALA A 52 -3.91 -5.61 7.75
N LEU A 53 -4.06 -5.39 6.43
CA LEU A 53 -3.89 -6.44 5.41
C LEU A 53 -2.48 -7.02 5.41
N LEU A 54 -1.47 -6.17 5.57
CA LEU A 54 -0.06 -6.56 5.52
C LEU A 54 0.50 -7.01 6.87
N ALA A 55 -0.33 -7.02 7.92
CA ALA A 55 0.08 -7.25 9.31
C ALA A 55 1.31 -6.41 9.74
N GLN A 56 1.52 -5.24 9.13
CA GLN A 56 2.68 -4.38 9.32
C GLN A 56 2.24 -3.00 9.79
N LYS A 57 2.64 -2.62 11.01
CA LYS A 57 2.29 -1.32 11.59
C LYS A 57 3.16 -0.22 10.97
N GLY A 58 2.52 0.85 10.50
CA GLY A 58 3.20 2.10 10.10
C GLY A 58 3.84 2.09 8.72
N LEU A 59 3.61 1.07 7.88
CA LEU A 59 4.06 1.08 6.48
C LEU A 59 3.34 2.19 5.71
N ALA A 60 2.01 2.14 5.69
CA ALA A 60 1.19 3.21 5.17
C ALA A 60 1.04 4.27 6.26
N ARG A 61 1.70 5.42 6.09
CA ARG A 61 1.65 6.52 7.05
C ARG A 61 0.22 7.07 7.15
N THR A 62 -0.30 7.15 8.37
CA THR A 62 -1.56 7.83 8.68
C THR A 62 -1.24 9.30 8.99
N SER A 63 -1.44 10.20 8.02
CA SER A 63 -1.40 11.65 8.31
C SER A 63 -2.82 12.18 8.46
N ASN A 64 -3.08 12.86 9.59
CA ASN A 64 -4.32 13.58 9.84
C ASN A 64 -4.28 15.01 9.30
N THR A 65 -3.12 15.50 8.85
CA THR A 65 -2.96 16.87 8.35
C THR A 65 -3.44 16.94 6.90
N PRO A 66 -4.50 17.72 6.59
CA PRO A 66 -5.00 17.85 5.23
C PRO A 66 -3.96 18.56 4.34
N GLY A 67 -3.39 17.84 3.37
CA GLY A 67 -2.45 18.37 2.39
C GLY A 67 -3.11 18.65 1.05
N ARG A 68 -2.93 19.85 0.52
CA ARG A 68 -3.58 20.40 -0.70
C ARG A 68 -3.12 19.75 -2.03
N THR A 69 -2.26 18.73 -1.95
CA THR A 69 -1.83 17.88 -3.07
C THR A 69 -1.78 16.45 -2.57
N GLN A 70 -2.58 15.55 -3.15
CA GLN A 70 -2.55 14.12 -2.84
C GLN A 70 -1.59 13.45 -3.82
N GLU A 71 -0.47 12.92 -3.30
CA GLU A 71 0.45 12.08 -4.07
C GLU A 71 -0.01 10.62 -4.07
N LEU A 72 0.36 9.86 -5.11
CA LEU A 72 0.22 8.40 -5.12
C LEU A 72 1.39 7.79 -4.34
N ASN A 73 1.09 6.84 -3.45
CA ASN A 73 2.10 6.14 -2.66
C ASN A 73 2.28 4.73 -3.21
N TYR A 74 3.51 4.43 -3.62
CA TYR A 74 3.97 3.12 -4.08
C TYR A 74 4.81 2.45 -2.99
#